data_AF-A0A3N4RV00-F1
#
_entry.id   AF-A0A3N4RV00-F1
#
_cell.length_a   1.000
_cell.length_b   1.000
_cell.length_c   1.000
_cell.angle_alpha   90.00
_cell.angle_beta   90.00
_cell.angle_gamma   90.00
#
_symmetry.space_group_name_H-M   'P 1'
#
loop_
_entity.id
_entity.type
_entity.pdbx_description
1 polymer ?
#
loop_
_entity_poly.entity_id
_entity_poly.type
_entity_poly.pdbx_seq_one_letter_code
_entity_poly.pdbx_strand_id
1 'polypeptide(L)'
;MNARLMVHLIVSLAVALTLVFAGAAIGGPALGLLGLVVWYVLESLVKALLPTAYQPGVAGAESTSAVYRGWAAKLVAGTALARTRTPQGDAARLAAGVRLCMVTYGVRDGSQSLGYLLLERTPDGGTAVAWHGRGKNAGTRPITPAVPAFRPGREQQNAAQARLGYTSSVQFGQDTYWLQPHNTELLRLALAPQGAAATGGKDGSAGAATPAAT
;
A
#
# COMPACT_ATOMS: atom_id res chain seq x y z
N MET A 1 15.22 -8.17 -14.23
CA MET A 1 15.27 -8.65 -12.83
C MET A 1 16.17 -7.71 -12.05
N ASN A 2 15.77 -7.21 -10.88
CA ASN A 2 16.53 -6.18 -10.13
C ASN A 2 17.81 -6.80 -9.54
N ALA A 3 18.99 -6.35 -10.00
CA ALA A 3 20.29 -6.92 -9.60
C ALA A 3 20.49 -6.92 -8.08
N ARG A 4 19.95 -5.92 -7.37
CA ARG A 4 20.04 -5.83 -5.91
C ARG A 4 19.22 -6.92 -5.20
N LEU A 5 18.07 -7.30 -5.76
CA LEU A 5 17.23 -8.38 -5.24
C LEU A 5 17.92 -9.75 -5.45
N MET A 6 18.65 -9.88 -6.57
CA MET A 6 19.41 -11.07 -6.89
C MET A 6 20.63 -11.24 -5.96
N VAL A 7 21.33 -10.15 -5.65
CA VAL A 7 22.40 -10.14 -4.62
C VAL A 7 21.84 -10.51 -3.25
N HIS A 8 20.70 -9.93 -2.85
CA HIS A 8 20.06 -10.29 -1.58
C HIS A 8 19.72 -11.79 -1.53
N LEU A 9 19.13 -12.35 -2.58
CA LEU A 9 18.81 -13.78 -2.67
C LEU A 9 20.06 -14.67 -2.53
N ILE A 10 21.16 -14.33 -3.21
CA ILE A 10 22.40 -15.11 -3.17
C ILE A 10 23.02 -15.08 -1.77
N VAL A 11 23.12 -13.88 -1.17
CA VAL A 11 23.64 -13.73 0.20
C VAL A 11 22.74 -14.47 1.19
N SER A 12 21.42 -14.38 1.01
CA SER A 12 20.47 -15.12 1.82
C SER A 12 20.73 -16.63 1.76
N LEU A 13 20.78 -17.17 0.55
CA LEU A 13 20.99 -18.60 0.34
C LEU A 13 22.32 -19.07 0.94
N ALA A 14 23.40 -18.29 0.79
CA ALA A 14 24.69 -18.62 1.37
C ALA A 14 24.61 -18.73 2.91
N VAL A 15 23.99 -17.76 3.57
CA VAL A 15 23.83 -17.79 5.05
C VAL A 15 22.95 -18.96 5.49
N ALA A 16 21.86 -19.24 4.76
CA ALA A 16 20.99 -20.38 5.03
C ALA A 16 21.79 -21.70 5.01
N LEU A 17 22.56 -21.92 3.96
CA LEU A 17 23.35 -23.13 3.78
C LEU A 17 24.44 -23.24 4.85
N THR A 18 25.13 -22.13 5.18
CA THR A 18 26.13 -22.13 6.25
C THR A 18 25.50 -22.52 7.59
N LEU A 19 24.34 -21.97 7.96
CA LEU A 19 23.66 -22.31 9.22
C LEU A 19 23.23 -23.78 9.26
N VAL A 20 22.68 -24.30 8.17
CA VAL A 20 22.22 -25.69 8.08
C VAL A 20 23.40 -26.66 8.16
N PHE A 21 24.45 -26.47 7.37
CA PHE A 21 25.60 -27.38 7.35
C PHE A 21 26.45 -27.28 8.61
N ALA A 22 26.63 -26.08 9.19
CA ALA A 22 27.31 -25.93 10.47
C ALA A 22 26.53 -26.60 11.60
N GLY A 23 25.20 -26.41 11.65
CA GLY A 23 24.34 -27.09 12.62
C GLY A 23 24.40 -28.61 12.48
N ALA A 24 24.33 -29.12 11.25
CA ALA A 24 24.44 -30.54 10.95
C ALA A 24 25.80 -31.14 11.35
N ALA A 25 26.89 -30.41 11.11
CA ALA A 25 28.24 -30.85 11.44
C ALA A 25 28.49 -30.89 12.97
N ILE A 26 27.91 -29.96 13.73
CA ILE A 26 28.16 -29.83 15.18
C ILE A 26 27.30 -30.79 16.00
N GLY A 27 26.04 -31.00 15.62
CA GLY A 27 25.15 -31.86 16.41
C GLY A 27 24.04 -32.52 15.61
N GLY A 28 24.35 -32.84 14.36
CA GLY A 28 23.52 -33.69 13.53
C GLY A 28 22.26 -33.01 12.97
N PRO A 29 21.37 -33.81 12.34
CA PRO A 29 20.25 -33.29 11.55
C PRO A 29 19.31 -32.37 12.32
N ALA A 30 19.11 -32.59 13.63
CA ALA A 30 18.26 -31.76 14.47
C ALA A 30 18.77 -30.32 14.60
N LEU A 31 20.09 -30.15 14.78
CA LEU A 31 20.72 -28.82 14.81
C LEU A 31 20.78 -28.17 13.43
N GLY A 32 20.91 -28.96 12.36
CA GLY A 32 20.73 -28.46 10.98
C GLY A 32 19.32 -27.91 10.74
N LEU A 33 18.27 -28.59 11.19
CA LEU A 33 16.89 -28.11 11.13
C LEU A 33 16.68 -26.84 11.97
N LEU A 34 17.29 -26.76 13.16
CA LEU A 34 17.26 -25.53 13.95
C LEU A 34 17.91 -24.37 13.20
N GLY A 35 19.04 -24.60 12.52
CA GLY A 35 19.68 -23.61 11.66
C GLY A 35 18.74 -23.09 10.56
N LEU A 36 17.93 -23.96 9.95
CA LEU A 36 16.91 -23.57 8.97
C LEU A 36 15.81 -22.71 9.59
N VAL A 37 15.34 -23.04 10.80
CA VAL A 37 14.32 -22.25 11.51
C VAL A 37 14.86 -20.86 11.87
N VAL A 38 16.07 -20.78 12.42
CA VAL A 38 16.75 -19.52 12.74
C VAL A 38 16.92 -18.67 11.48
N TRP A 39 17.32 -19.31 10.39
CA TRP A 39 17.43 -18.66 9.10
C TRP A 39 16.11 -18.04 8.62
N TYR A 40 15.02 -18.81 8.67
CA TYR A 40 13.69 -18.34 8.27
C TYR A 40 13.23 -17.12 9.08
N VAL A 41 13.51 -17.13 10.39
CA VAL A 41 13.26 -16.00 11.29
C VAL A 41 14.08 -14.77 10.89
N LEU A 42 15.39 -14.94 10.68
CA LEU A 42 16.29 -13.86 10.30
C LEU A 42 15.90 -13.24 8.95
N GLU A 43 15.65 -14.06 7.93
CA GLU A 43 15.26 -13.56 6.60
C GLU A 43 13.92 -12.82 6.63
N SER A 44 12.97 -13.29 7.43
CA SER A 44 11.69 -12.59 7.63
C SER A 44 11.89 -11.19 8.24
N LEU A 45 12.80 -11.05 9.21
CA LEU A 45 13.14 -9.77 9.84
C LEU A 45 13.91 -8.85 8.88
N VAL A 46 14.90 -9.38 8.16
CA VAL A 46 15.65 -8.61 7.17
C VAL A 46 14.72 -8.07 6.09
N LYS A 47 13.81 -8.89 5.55
CA LYS A 47 12.82 -8.44 4.55
C LYS A 47 11.87 -7.40 5.10
N ALA A 48 11.51 -7.46 6.38
CA ALA A 48 10.68 -6.45 7.02
C ALA A 48 11.42 -5.11 7.22
N LEU A 49 12.75 -5.14 7.34
CA LEU A 49 13.59 -3.94 7.46
C LEU A 49 14.02 -3.36 6.11
N LEU A 50 13.96 -4.14 5.02
CA LEU A 50 14.30 -3.65 3.70
C LEU A 50 13.36 -2.50 3.29
N PRO A 51 13.90 -1.45 2.62
CA PRO A 51 13.05 -0.42 2.05
C PRO A 51 12.07 -1.05 1.06
N THR A 52 10.83 -0.64 1.11
CA THR A 52 9.73 -1.16 0.25
C THR A 52 9.93 -0.91 -1.25
N ALA A 53 10.83 0.00 -1.63
CA ALA A 53 11.32 0.11 -3.01
C ALA A 53 12.01 -1.19 -3.51
N TYR A 54 12.49 -2.04 -2.59
CA TYR A 54 13.04 -3.36 -2.88
C TYR A 54 11.98 -4.46 -2.98
N GLN A 55 10.72 -4.16 -2.68
CA GLN A 55 9.59 -5.07 -2.82
C GLN A 55 8.65 -4.52 -3.91
N PRO A 56 9.04 -4.58 -5.20
CA PRO A 56 8.16 -4.14 -6.27
C PRO A 56 6.88 -4.95 -6.17
N GLY A 57 5.78 -4.24 -5.96
CA GLY A 57 4.45 -4.79 -6.02
C GLY A 57 4.03 -5.02 -7.47
N VAL A 58 2.74 -5.13 -7.67
CA VAL A 58 2.17 -5.45 -8.97
C VAL A 58 2.43 -4.33 -9.97
N ALA A 59 2.78 -4.70 -11.20
CA ALA A 59 2.98 -3.77 -12.32
C ALA A 59 4.01 -2.65 -12.06
N GLY A 60 5.01 -2.90 -11.19
CA GLY A 60 6.04 -1.90 -10.84
C GLY A 60 5.59 -0.86 -9.80
N ALA A 61 4.38 -0.98 -9.27
CA ALA A 61 3.92 -0.15 -8.16
C ALA A 61 4.49 -0.64 -6.83
N GLU A 62 4.73 0.28 -5.89
CA GLU A 62 5.14 -0.07 -4.53
C GLU A 62 3.95 -0.39 -3.63
N SER A 63 4.09 -1.41 -2.80
CA SER A 63 3.05 -1.72 -1.81
C SER A 63 2.93 -0.61 -0.76
N THR A 64 1.69 -0.23 -0.43
CA THR A 64 1.41 0.66 0.71
C THR A 64 1.70 -0.06 2.02
N SER A 65 1.85 0.70 3.11
CA SER A 65 2.17 0.14 4.43
C SER A 65 1.12 -0.88 4.95
N ALA A 66 -0.12 -0.78 4.47
CA ALA A 66 -1.22 -1.68 4.79
C ALA A 66 -1.05 -3.11 4.22
N VAL A 67 -0.08 -3.33 3.33
CA VAL A 67 0.17 -4.65 2.73
C VAL A 67 0.95 -5.59 3.67
N TYR A 68 1.35 -5.15 4.86
CA TYR A 68 2.23 -5.94 5.72
C TYR A 68 1.55 -7.18 6.34
N ARG A 69 1.82 -8.36 5.75
CA ARG A 69 1.23 -9.67 6.08
C ARG A 69 2.14 -10.61 6.90
N GLY A 70 3.12 -10.09 7.64
CA GLY A 70 4.07 -10.93 8.39
C GLY A 70 4.15 -10.60 9.88
N TRP A 71 4.36 -11.62 10.72
CA TRP A 71 4.69 -11.44 12.14
C TRP A 71 5.95 -10.58 12.32
N ALA A 72 6.97 -10.79 11.47
CA ALA A 72 8.23 -10.05 11.50
C ALA A 72 8.03 -8.54 11.24
N ALA A 73 7.11 -8.21 10.34
CA ALA A 73 6.77 -6.82 10.07
C ALA A 73 6.03 -6.13 11.21
N LYS A 74 5.13 -6.86 11.89
CA LYS A 74 4.46 -6.36 13.10
C LYS A 74 5.48 -6.07 14.20
N LEU A 75 6.47 -6.96 14.37
CA LEU A 75 7.56 -6.74 15.32
C LEU A 75 8.39 -5.51 14.96
N VAL A 76 8.83 -5.40 13.70
CA VAL A 76 9.65 -4.29 13.22
C VAL A 76 8.89 -2.96 13.29
N ALA A 77 7.59 -2.93 13.00
CA ALA A 77 6.75 -1.72 13.13
C ALA A 77 6.61 -1.22 14.58
N GLY A 78 6.74 -2.12 15.58
CA GLY A 78 6.80 -1.77 16.99
C GLY A 78 8.16 -1.24 17.45
N THR A 79 9.18 -1.30 16.58
CA THR A 79 10.52 -0.77 16.86
C THR A 79 10.71 0.57 16.17
N ALA A 80 11.47 1.49 16.78
CA ALA A 80 11.86 2.77 16.15
C ALA A 80 12.78 2.60 14.91
N LEU A 81 13.12 1.36 14.56
CA LEU A 81 14.05 1.02 13.47
C LEU A 81 13.40 1.07 12.09
N ALA A 82 12.07 0.94 12.00
CA ALA A 82 11.35 1.14 10.76
C ALA A 82 10.69 2.52 10.73
N ARG A 83 10.84 3.24 9.61
CA ARG A 83 9.97 4.38 9.32
C ARG A 83 8.55 3.87 9.14
N THR A 84 7.71 4.06 10.16
CA THR A 84 6.27 3.80 10.06
C THR A 84 5.71 4.65 8.92
N ARG A 85 5.28 3.99 7.84
CA ARG A 85 4.68 4.68 6.70
C ARG A 85 3.28 5.16 7.09
N THR A 86 3.07 6.46 7.00
CA THR A 86 1.78 7.11 7.27
C THR A 86 1.00 7.32 5.98
N PRO A 87 -0.34 7.46 6.03
CA PRO A 87 -1.14 7.78 4.84
C PRO A 87 -0.65 9.04 4.13
N GLN A 88 -0.23 10.06 4.90
CA GLN A 88 0.33 11.31 4.40
C GLN A 88 1.67 11.09 3.68
N GLY A 89 2.54 10.24 4.24
CA GLY A 89 3.81 9.89 3.62
C GLY A 89 3.59 9.17 2.29
N ASP A 90 2.66 8.22 2.22
CA ASP A 90 2.33 7.54 0.96
C ASP A 90 1.69 8.51 -0.05
N ALA A 91 0.81 9.42 0.38
CA ALA A 91 0.23 10.45 -0.48
C ALA A 91 1.30 11.39 -1.09
N ALA A 92 2.28 11.82 -0.29
CA ALA A 92 3.40 12.64 -0.77
C ALA A 92 4.26 11.88 -1.82
N ARG A 93 4.43 10.57 -1.65
CA ARG A 93 5.17 9.75 -2.63
C ARG A 93 4.39 9.57 -3.93
N LEU A 94 3.08 9.39 -3.85
CA LEU A 94 2.21 9.39 -5.03
C LEU A 94 2.30 10.73 -5.78
N ALA A 95 2.29 11.85 -5.05
CA ALA A 95 2.48 13.18 -5.64
C ALA A 95 3.87 13.34 -6.30
N ALA A 96 4.91 12.69 -5.76
CA ALA A 96 6.24 12.62 -6.35
C ALA A 96 6.35 11.63 -7.55
N GLY A 97 5.25 11.04 -8.00
CA GLY A 97 5.20 10.15 -9.17
C GLY A 97 5.43 8.66 -8.85
N VAL A 98 5.52 8.28 -7.57
CA VAL A 98 5.61 6.86 -7.20
C VAL A 98 4.26 6.18 -7.37
N ARG A 99 4.22 5.11 -8.16
CA ARG A 99 3.02 4.27 -8.31
C ARG A 99 2.83 3.44 -7.06
N LEU A 100 1.61 3.41 -6.52
CA LEU A 100 1.30 2.69 -5.27
C LEU A 100 0.30 1.57 -5.53
N CYS A 101 0.42 0.47 -4.80
CA CYS A 101 -0.53 -0.63 -4.84
C CYS A 101 -1.02 -1.02 -3.44
N MET A 102 -2.31 -1.30 -3.34
CA MET A 102 -3.03 -1.52 -2.11
C MET A 102 -3.72 -2.88 -2.22
N VAL A 103 -3.42 -3.82 -1.32
CA VAL A 103 -4.18 -5.07 -1.27
C VAL A 103 -5.61 -4.77 -0.83
N THR A 104 -6.59 -5.37 -1.51
CA THR A 104 -8.02 -5.12 -1.28
C THR A 104 -8.87 -6.30 -1.72
N TYR A 105 -10.02 -6.44 -1.08
CA TYR A 105 -11.09 -7.34 -1.54
C TYR A 105 -12.07 -6.53 -2.38
N GLY A 106 -12.11 -6.81 -3.68
CA GLY A 106 -13.06 -6.20 -4.61
C GLY A 106 -14.27 -7.10 -4.80
N VAL A 107 -15.48 -6.54 -4.69
CA VAL A 107 -16.72 -7.14 -5.15
C VAL A 107 -17.02 -6.54 -6.52
N ARG A 108 -16.98 -7.38 -7.55
CA ARG A 108 -17.20 -7.02 -8.96
C ARG A 108 -18.09 -8.06 -9.59
N ASP A 109 -19.10 -7.64 -10.36
CA ASP A 109 -20.04 -8.54 -11.04
C ASP A 109 -20.68 -9.57 -10.08
N GLY A 110 -20.89 -9.19 -8.81
CA GLY A 110 -21.42 -10.06 -7.75
C GLY A 110 -20.42 -11.05 -7.12
N SER A 111 -19.17 -11.11 -7.59
CA SER A 111 -18.13 -11.98 -7.04
C SER A 111 -17.10 -11.19 -6.25
N GLN A 112 -16.74 -11.72 -5.07
CA GLN A 112 -15.71 -11.14 -4.22
C GLN A 112 -14.36 -11.81 -4.45
N SER A 113 -13.34 -11.02 -4.75
CA SER A 113 -11.98 -11.52 -5.01
C SER A 113 -10.91 -10.64 -4.37
N LEU A 114 -9.79 -11.27 -4.00
CA LEU A 114 -8.60 -10.56 -3.54
C LEU A 114 -7.81 -10.04 -4.74
N GLY A 115 -7.38 -8.78 -4.68
CA GLY A 115 -6.54 -8.17 -5.70
C GLY A 115 -5.88 -6.90 -5.18
N TYR A 116 -5.57 -6.00 -6.10
CA TYR A 116 -4.85 -4.77 -5.80
C TYR A 116 -5.56 -3.57 -6.43
N LEU A 117 -5.71 -2.49 -5.67
CA LEU A 117 -5.95 -1.17 -6.25
C LEU A 117 -4.59 -0.51 -6.50
N LEU A 118 -4.40 -0.03 -7.71
CA LEU A 118 -3.22 0.69 -8.17
C LEU A 118 -3.55 2.18 -8.25
N LEU A 119 -2.66 3.00 -7.71
CA LEU A 119 -2.72 4.45 -7.76
C LEU A 119 -1.53 4.98 -8.52
N GLU A 120 -1.79 5.89 -9.45
CA GLU A 120 -0.78 6.51 -10.28
C GLU A 120 -1.16 7.97 -10.53
N ARG A 121 -0.18 8.86 -10.50
CA ARG A 121 -0.39 10.26 -10.85
C ARG A 121 -0.57 10.38 -12.36
N THR A 122 -1.63 11.05 -12.81
CA THR A 122 -1.78 11.34 -14.24
C THR A 122 -0.90 12.53 -14.65
N PRO A 123 -0.57 12.67 -15.95
CA PRO A 123 0.15 13.84 -16.45
C PRO A 123 -0.53 15.17 -16.10
N ASP A 124 -1.86 15.17 -16.03
CA ASP A 124 -2.68 16.35 -15.71
C ASP A 124 -2.69 16.70 -14.21
N GLY A 125 -1.89 16.01 -13.39
CA GLY A 125 -1.91 16.20 -11.95
C GLY A 125 -3.18 15.65 -11.29
N GLY A 126 -3.86 14.69 -11.92
CA GLY A 126 -4.91 13.88 -11.28
C GLY A 126 -4.33 12.61 -10.66
N THR A 127 -5.19 11.79 -10.06
CA THR A 127 -4.82 10.43 -9.62
C THR A 127 -5.69 9.43 -10.38
N ALA A 128 -5.07 8.58 -11.17
CA ALA A 128 -5.71 7.45 -11.81
C ALA A 128 -5.77 6.26 -10.84
N VAL A 129 -6.88 5.51 -10.93
CA VAL A 129 -7.12 4.31 -10.14
C VAL A 129 -7.34 3.14 -11.09
N ALA A 130 -6.67 2.02 -10.82
CA ALA A 130 -6.90 0.79 -11.56
C ALA A 130 -7.02 -0.40 -10.62
N TRP A 131 -7.82 -1.39 -11.00
CA TRP A 131 -7.87 -2.68 -10.32
C TRP A 131 -6.96 -3.68 -11.01
N HIS A 132 -6.18 -4.42 -10.24
CA HIS A 132 -5.47 -5.60 -10.70
C HIS A 132 -5.97 -6.84 -9.97
N GLY A 133 -6.64 -7.73 -10.71
CA GLY A 133 -7.11 -9.01 -10.19
C GLY A 133 -5.96 -10.00 -9.97
N ARG A 134 -6.10 -10.89 -8.98
CA ARG A 134 -5.17 -12.00 -8.74
C ARG A 134 -5.73 -13.31 -9.30
N GLY A 135 -4.89 -14.13 -9.96
CA GLY A 135 -5.27 -15.47 -10.42
C GLY A 135 -4.99 -15.72 -11.91
N LYS A 136 -5.61 -16.76 -12.49
CA LYS A 136 -5.38 -17.19 -13.89
C LYS A 136 -5.72 -16.13 -14.93
N ASN A 137 -6.57 -15.15 -14.59
CA ASN A 137 -6.95 -14.03 -15.46
C ASN A 137 -6.47 -12.68 -14.89
N ALA A 138 -5.28 -12.66 -14.26
CA ALA A 138 -4.70 -11.45 -13.72
C ALA A 138 -4.53 -10.40 -14.82
N GLY A 139 -5.10 -9.22 -14.58
CA GLY A 139 -5.11 -8.12 -15.54
C GLY A 139 -5.41 -6.82 -14.84
N THR A 140 -4.78 -5.75 -15.32
CA THR A 140 -5.02 -4.40 -14.84
C THR A 140 -6.16 -3.77 -15.64
N ARG A 141 -7.19 -3.31 -14.96
CA ARG A 141 -8.35 -2.64 -15.56
C ARG A 141 -8.49 -1.25 -14.93
N PRO A 142 -8.49 -0.17 -15.72
CA PRO A 142 -8.73 1.17 -15.19
C PRO A 142 -10.13 1.23 -14.57
N ILE A 143 -10.27 2.06 -13.52
CA ILE A 143 -11.54 2.34 -12.87
C ILE A 143 -11.98 3.75 -13.28
N THR A 144 -13.05 3.81 -14.07
CA THR A 144 -13.62 5.07 -14.56
C THR A 144 -15.14 5.08 -14.32
N PRO A 145 -15.71 6.10 -13.64
CA PRO A 145 -15.02 7.24 -13.05
C PRO A 145 -14.28 6.87 -11.74
N ALA A 146 -13.13 7.49 -11.51
CA ALA A 146 -12.35 7.33 -10.28
C ALA A 146 -12.89 8.21 -9.12
N VAL A 147 -14.21 8.36 -9.02
CA VAL A 147 -14.87 9.13 -7.96
C VAL A 147 -15.27 8.17 -6.84
N PRO A 148 -14.61 8.25 -5.66
CA PRO A 148 -14.88 7.33 -4.57
C PRO A 148 -16.11 7.76 -3.75
N ALA A 149 -17.00 6.82 -3.45
CA ALA A 149 -17.95 6.96 -2.36
C ALA A 149 -17.47 6.14 -1.17
N PHE A 150 -17.06 6.82 -0.10
CA PHE A 150 -16.59 6.20 1.14
C PHE A 150 -17.77 5.84 2.03
N ARG A 151 -17.85 4.58 2.45
CA ARG A 151 -18.88 4.14 3.41
C ARG A 151 -18.20 3.51 4.64
N PRO A 152 -18.53 3.96 5.86
CA PRO A 152 -18.13 3.24 7.06
C PRO A 152 -18.81 1.86 7.02
N GLY A 153 -18.02 0.79 7.04
CA GLY A 153 -18.53 -0.56 6.80
C GLY A 153 -19.31 -1.12 8.00
N ARG A 154 -20.55 -1.57 7.77
CA ARG A 154 -21.26 -2.53 8.65
C ARG A 154 -21.98 -3.68 7.92
N GLU A 155 -22.15 -3.63 6.60
CA GLU A 155 -22.63 -4.80 5.82
C GLU A 155 -21.44 -5.68 5.38
N GLN A 156 -20.87 -6.42 6.34
CA GLN A 156 -19.73 -7.30 6.08
C GLN A 156 -20.18 -8.61 5.43
N GLN A 157 -19.65 -8.93 4.25
CA GLN A 157 -19.93 -10.22 3.59
C GLN A 157 -19.05 -11.38 4.10
N ASN A 158 -17.92 -11.12 4.79
CA ASN A 158 -16.99 -12.19 5.18
C ASN A 158 -16.25 -11.90 6.50
N ALA A 159 -16.45 -12.76 7.50
CA ALA A 159 -15.81 -12.66 8.82
C ALA A 159 -14.25 -12.71 8.76
N ALA A 160 -13.68 -13.36 7.74
CA ALA A 160 -12.23 -13.40 7.55
C ALA A 160 -11.64 -12.04 7.18
N GLN A 161 -12.39 -11.19 6.47
CA GLN A 161 -11.95 -9.84 6.10
C GLN A 161 -11.89 -8.91 7.29
N ALA A 162 -12.88 -9.00 8.17
CA ALA A 162 -12.92 -8.26 9.42
C ALA A 162 -11.70 -8.61 10.31
N ARG A 163 -11.38 -9.91 10.44
CA ARG A 163 -10.18 -10.37 11.18
C ARG A 163 -8.87 -9.85 10.61
N LEU A 164 -8.82 -9.58 9.30
CA LEU A 164 -7.66 -9.03 8.60
C LEU A 164 -7.67 -7.50 8.51
N GLY A 165 -8.63 -6.84 9.15
CA GLY A 165 -8.70 -5.38 9.28
C GLY A 165 -9.28 -4.64 8.07
N TYR A 166 -9.92 -5.34 7.12
CA TYR A 166 -10.59 -4.71 5.97
C TYR A 166 -11.98 -4.23 6.36
N THR A 167 -12.05 -3.08 7.02
CA THR A 167 -13.27 -2.61 7.71
C THR A 167 -14.00 -1.47 7.00
N SER A 168 -13.38 -0.84 6.00
CA SER A 168 -13.93 0.30 5.29
C SER A 168 -14.17 -0.04 3.83
N SER A 169 -15.34 0.30 3.30
CA SER A 169 -15.64 0.09 1.88
C SER A 169 -15.55 1.41 1.10
N VAL A 170 -15.02 1.30 -0.11
CA VAL A 170 -14.95 2.38 -1.10
C VAL A 170 -15.60 1.88 -2.36
N GLN A 171 -16.60 2.62 -2.83
CA GLN A 171 -17.33 2.30 -4.03
C GLN A 171 -16.84 3.17 -5.19
N PHE A 172 -16.62 2.54 -6.34
CA PHE A 172 -16.36 3.22 -7.62
C PHE A 172 -17.38 2.72 -8.64
N GLY A 173 -18.37 3.55 -8.97
CA GLY A 173 -19.52 3.12 -9.77
C GLY A 173 -20.29 1.99 -9.08
N GLN A 174 -20.37 0.82 -9.71
CA GLN A 174 -21.03 -0.36 -9.15
C GLN A 174 -20.09 -1.29 -8.36
N ASP A 175 -18.77 -1.11 -8.50
CA ASP A 175 -17.78 -1.97 -7.86
C ASP A 175 -17.49 -1.48 -6.43
N THR A 176 -17.36 -2.43 -5.49
CA THR A 176 -17.07 -2.13 -4.09
C THR A 176 -15.74 -2.73 -3.67
N TYR A 177 -14.90 -1.95 -2.98
CA TYR A 177 -13.56 -2.35 -2.56
C TYR A 177 -13.41 -2.20 -1.04
N TRP A 178 -13.03 -3.28 -0.37
CA TRP A 178 -12.81 -3.31 1.07
C TRP A 178 -11.35 -3.09 1.40
N LEU A 179 -11.09 -2.10 2.25
CA LEU A 179 -9.77 -1.58 2.54
C LEU A 179 -9.52 -1.53 4.04
N GLN A 180 -8.23 -1.60 4.38
CA GLN A 180 -7.76 -1.28 5.71
C GLN A 180 -7.78 0.24 5.96
N PRO A 181 -7.87 0.69 7.22
CA PRO A 181 -7.99 2.11 7.56
C PRO A 181 -6.91 3.01 6.92
N HIS A 182 -5.64 2.59 6.93
CA HIS A 182 -4.54 3.33 6.28
C HIS A 182 -4.81 3.56 4.79
N ASN A 183 -5.27 2.51 4.10
CA ASN A 183 -5.54 2.55 2.67
C ASN A 183 -6.76 3.42 2.34
N THR A 184 -7.80 3.36 3.18
CA THR A 184 -8.95 4.25 3.03
C THR A 184 -8.55 5.70 3.17
N GLU A 185 -7.70 6.01 4.15
CA GLU A 185 -7.23 7.38 4.37
C GLU A 185 -6.31 7.86 3.24
N LEU A 186 -5.41 7.00 2.75
CA LEU A 186 -4.62 7.32 1.56
C LEU A 186 -5.50 7.63 0.35
N LEU A 187 -6.57 6.84 0.11
CA LEU A 187 -7.49 7.14 -0.99
C LEU A 187 -8.21 8.47 -0.79
N ARG A 188 -8.60 8.82 0.44
CA ARG A 188 -9.19 10.14 0.74
C ARG A 188 -8.22 11.27 0.40
N LEU A 189 -6.96 11.14 0.81
CA LEU A 189 -5.93 12.14 0.53
C LEU A 189 -5.61 12.23 -0.97
N ALA A 190 -5.54 11.09 -1.66
CA ALA A 190 -5.12 11.01 -3.06
C ALA A 190 -6.22 11.38 -4.06
N LEU A 191 -7.49 11.17 -3.68
CA LEU A 191 -8.68 11.39 -4.52
C LEU A 191 -9.59 12.48 -3.96
N ALA A 192 -9.16 13.21 -2.92
CA ALA A 192 -9.87 14.41 -2.49
C ALA A 192 -10.14 15.29 -3.71
N PRO A 193 -11.36 15.84 -3.87
CA PRO A 193 -11.59 16.84 -4.90
C PRO A 193 -10.55 17.93 -4.69
N GLN A 194 -9.69 18.14 -5.67
CA GLN A 194 -8.76 19.26 -5.67
C GLN A 194 -9.61 20.53 -5.78
N GLY A 195 -10.05 21.05 -4.63
CA GLY A 195 -10.80 22.27 -4.52
C GLY A 195 -10.21 23.11 -3.39
N ALA A 196 -9.93 24.39 -3.68
CA ALA A 196 -9.55 25.46 -2.76
C ALA A 196 -8.04 25.72 -2.50
N ALA A 197 -7.24 25.87 -3.57
CA ALA A 197 -5.98 26.63 -3.48
C ALA A 197 -5.72 27.46 -4.76
N ALA A 198 -6.72 28.17 -5.27
CA ALA A 198 -6.53 29.21 -6.28
C ALA A 198 -7.72 30.19 -6.41
N THR A 199 -8.34 30.63 -5.31
CA THR A 199 -9.19 31.84 -5.34
C THR A 199 -9.37 32.41 -3.94
N GLY A 200 -8.86 33.62 -3.73
CA GLY A 200 -9.41 34.58 -2.76
C GLY A 200 -8.56 34.83 -1.52
N GLY A 201 -7.87 35.98 -1.50
CA GLY A 201 -7.35 36.54 -0.24
C GLY A 201 -6.16 37.47 -0.35
N LYS A 202 -6.12 38.41 -1.31
CA LYS A 202 -5.38 39.66 -1.11
C LYS A 202 -6.39 40.80 -1.04
N ASP A 203 -6.66 41.16 0.20
CA ASP A 203 -6.79 42.51 0.72
C ASP A 203 -7.86 43.41 0.10
N GLY A 204 -8.92 43.55 0.89
CA GLY A 204 -9.73 44.75 0.87
C GLY A 204 -8.89 45.98 1.22
N SER A 205 -9.03 47.01 0.40
CA SER A 205 -8.71 48.39 0.74
C SER A 205 -9.98 49.19 0.45
N ALA A 206 -10.65 49.59 1.53
CA ALA A 206 -11.76 50.53 1.50
C ALA A 206 -11.28 51.93 1.08
N GLY A 207 -12.11 52.67 0.32
CA GLY A 207 -11.85 54.09 0.03
C GLY A 207 -12.78 54.71 -1.01
N ALA A 208 -13.96 55.15 -0.55
CA ALA A 208 -14.75 56.33 -0.95
C ALA A 208 -14.90 56.74 -2.44
N ALA A 209 -16.15 56.90 -2.90
CA ALA A 209 -16.80 58.23 -3.02
C ALA A 209 -18.19 58.16 -3.71
N THR A 210 -19.13 58.86 -3.09
CA THR A 210 -20.54 59.11 -3.44
C THR A 210 -20.71 59.88 -4.77
N PRO A 211 -21.79 59.64 -5.57
CA PRO A 211 -22.10 60.48 -6.73
C PRO A 211 -22.85 61.77 -6.35
N ALA A 212 -22.55 62.81 -7.12
CA ALA A 212 -22.94 64.20 -6.93
C ALA A 212 -24.45 64.48 -7.16
N ALA A 213 -24.94 65.48 -6.44
CA ALA A 213 -26.17 66.21 -6.76
C ALA A 213 -25.80 67.66 -7.14
N THR A 214 -25.99 68.03 -8.41
CA THR A 214 -26.60 69.28 -8.89
C THR A 214 -26.78 69.22 -10.39
#